data_AF-M3JB33-F1
#
_entry.id   AF-M3JB33-F1
#
_cell.length_a   1.000
_cell.length_b   1.000
_cell.length_c   1.000
_cell.angle_alpha   90.00
_cell.angle_beta   90.00
_cell.angle_gamma   90.00
#
_symmetry.space_group_name_H-M   'P 1'
#
loop_
_entity.id
_entity.type
_entity.pdbx_description
1 polymer ?
#
loop_
_entity_poly.entity_id
_entity_poly.type
_entity_poly.pdbx_seq_one_letter_code
_entity_poly.pdbx_strand_id
1 'polypeptide(L)' 'MFANGGKAYEICKKYLKTQILNATGKEPIKLPSTSPANVNFSFERLAREWTVVAEALKDG' A
#
# COMPACT_ATOMS: atom_id res chain seq x y z
N MET A 1 -4.41 -4.40 -4.04
CA MET A 1 -3.21 -4.85 -3.27
C MET A 1 -2.50 -3.63 -2.71
N PHE A 2 -2.11 -3.64 -1.44
CA PHE A 2 -1.41 -2.54 -0.77
C PHE A 2 0.03 -2.94 -0.45
N ALA A 3 1.00 -2.09 -0.79
CA ALA A 3 2.43 -2.35 -0.61
C ALA A 3 3.01 -1.47 0.51
N ASN A 4 3.53 -2.11 1.55
CA ASN A 4 4.15 -1.45 2.70
C ASN A 4 5.58 -0.98 2.38
N GLY A 5 5.72 0.30 2.05
CA GLY A 5 7.00 0.91 1.74
C GLY A 5 7.43 0.82 0.27
N GLY A 6 8.43 1.63 -0.09
CA GLY A 6 8.89 1.78 -1.47
C GLY A 6 9.43 0.50 -2.09
N LYS A 7 10.24 -0.26 -1.34
CA LYS A 7 10.87 -1.46 -1.88
C LYS A 7 9.86 -2.57 -2.17
N ALA A 8 8.90 -2.77 -1.28
CA ALA A 8 7.79 -3.71 -1.50
C ALA A 8 6.99 -3.32 -2.74
N TYR A 9 6.72 -2.02 -2.91
CA TYR A 9 6.00 -1.51 -4.08
C TYR A 9 6.77 -1.74 -5.39
N GLU A 10 8.08 -1.50 -5.44
CA GLU A 10 8.91 -1.76 -6.62
C GLU A 10 8.86 -3.22 -7.06
N ILE A 11 9.05 -4.14 -6.11
CA ILE A 11 9.03 -5.59 -6.36
C ILE A 11 7.63 -6.01 -6.82
N CYS A 12 6.59 -5.57 -6.10
CA CYS A 12 5.20 -5.82 -6.44
C CYS A 12 4.86 -5.33 -7.86
N LYS A 13 5.27 -4.11 -8.19
CA LYS A 13 5.02 -3.52 -9.51
C LYS A 13 5.77 -4.27 -10.61
N LYS A 14 7.01 -4.68 -10.36
CA LYS A 14 7.85 -5.38 -11.34
C LYS A 14 7.31 -6.76 -11.71
N TYR A 15 6.83 -7.53 -10.73
CA TYR A 15 6.50 -8.94 -10.94
C TYR A 15 5.00 -9.23 -10.94
N LEU A 16 4.19 -8.44 -10.23
CA LEU A 16 2.79 -8.77 -9.95
C LEU A 16 1.78 -7.78 -10.52
N LYS A 17 2.22 -6.63 -11.07
CA LYS A 17 1.32 -5.57 -11.55
C LYS A 17 0.22 -6.11 -12.48
N THR A 18 0.59 -6.87 -13.52
CA THR A 18 -0.37 -7.40 -14.49
C THR A 18 -1.37 -8.35 -13.84
N GLN A 19 -0.92 -9.23 -12.94
CA GLN A 19 -1.80 -10.18 -12.26
C GLN A 19 -2.81 -9.46 -11.34
N ILE A 20 -2.34 -8.46 -10.60
CA ILE A 20 -3.18 -7.64 -9.72
C ILE A 20 -4.20 -6.87 -10.54
N LEU A 21 -3.78 -6.25 -11.65
CA LEU A 21 -4.67 -5.49 -12.52
C LEU A 21 -5.75 -6.40 -13.12
N ASN A 22 -5.38 -7.60 -13.57
CA ASN A 22 -6.33 -8.56 -14.14
C ASN A 22 -7.34 -9.08 -13.09
N ALA A 23 -6.87 -9.34 -11.86
CA ALA A 23 -7.72 -9.89 -10.80
C ALA A 23 -8.62 -8.84 -10.13
N THR A 24 -8.19 -7.58 -10.08
CA THR A 24 -8.84 -6.54 -9.26
C THR A 24 -9.31 -5.33 -10.05
N GLY A 25 -8.90 -5.19 -11.31
CA GLY A 25 -9.12 -3.98 -12.11
C GLY A 25 -8.35 -2.74 -11.62
N LYS A 26 -7.48 -2.89 -10.61
CA LYS A 26 -6.77 -1.78 -9.96
C LYS A 26 -5.25 -2.04 -9.93
N GLU A 27 -4.45 -0.98 -9.98
CA GLU A 27 -3.00 -1.08 -9.77
C GLU A 27 -2.66 -1.29 -8.27
N PRO A 28 -1.49 -1.86 -7.95
CA PRO A 28 -1.01 -1.87 -6.56
C PRO A 28 -0.89 -0.44 -6.00
N ILE A 29 -1.24 -0.27 -4.73
CA ILE A 29 -1.18 1.03 -4.04
C ILE A 29 0.05 1.06 -3.14
N LYS A 30 0.87 2.10 -3.24
CA LYS A 30 2.05 2.30 -2.38
C LYS A 30 1.65 3.01 -1.10
N LEU A 31 1.97 2.42 0.05
CA LEU A 31 1.77 3.01 1.37
C LEU A 31 3.13 3.27 2.05
N PRO A 32 3.21 4.22 3.00
CA PRO A 32 4.43 4.45 3.77
C PRO A 32 4.79 3.23 4.61
N SER A 33 6.09 3.04 4.84
CA SER A 33 6.59 1.93 5.65
C SER A 33 6.09 2.04 7.09
N THR A 34 5.55 0.97 7.65
CA THR A 34 5.18 0.88 9.09
C THR A 34 6.35 0.52 10.00
N SER A 35 7.55 0.31 9.44
CA SER A 35 8.76 0.09 10.24
C SER A 35 9.09 1.32 11.09
N PRO A 36 9.56 1.16 12.35
CA PRO A 36 10.04 2.26 13.18
C PRO A 36 11.16 3.09 12.54
N ALA A 37 11.90 2.51 11.58
CA ALA A 37 12.92 3.23 10.82
C ALA A 37 12.35 4.31 9.88
N ASN A 38 11.03 4.36 9.67
CA ASN A 38 10.38 5.39 8.89
C ASN A 38 10.20 6.69 9.70
N VAL A 39 11.32 7.37 9.97
CA VAL A 39 11.35 8.62 10.74
C VAL A 39 10.63 9.80 10.07
N ASN A 40 10.31 9.67 8.78
CA ASN A 40 9.63 10.71 8.01
C ASN A 40 8.11 10.79 8.27
N PHE A 41 7.55 9.81 9.00
CA PHE A 41 6.13 9.76 9.30
C PHE A 41 5.89 9.64 10.80
N SER A 42 5.13 10.58 11.36
CA SER A 42 4.55 10.41 12.70
C SER A 42 3.51 9.28 12.68
N PHE A 43 3.17 8.77 13.86
CA PHE A 43 2.13 7.75 13.99
C PHE A 43 0.78 8.21 13.42
N GLU A 44 0.38 9.45 13.69
CA GLU A 44 -0.88 10.04 13.21
C GLU A 44 -0.87 10.21 11.69
N ARG A 45 0.31 10.49 11.10
CA ARG A 45 0.44 10.54 9.65
C ARG A 45 0.36 9.13 9.04
N LEU A 46 1.03 8.14 9.63
CA LEU A 46 0.89 6.74 9.21
C LEU A 46 -0.57 6.29 9.25
N ALA A 47 -1.29 6.54 10.35
CA ALA A 47 -2.69 6.17 10.48
C ALA A 47 -3.58 6.80 9.38
N ARG A 48 -3.37 8.08 9.08
CA ARG A 48 -4.09 8.77 7.99
C ARG A 48 -3.84 8.14 6.63
N GLU A 49 -2.58 7.93 6.26
CA GLU A 49 -2.22 7.35 4.95
C GLU A 49 -2.77 5.92 4.77
N TRP A 50 -2.89 5.17 5.87
CA TRP A 50 -3.41 3.80 5.85
C TRP A 50 -4.94 3.71 5.90
N THR A 51 -5.67 4.83 6.00
CA THR A 51 -7.14 4.85 6.04
C THR A 51 -7.78 4.25 4.78
N VAL A 52 -7.10 4.34 3.64
CA VAL A 52 -7.55 3.71 2.37
C VAL A 52 -7.78 2.20 2.49
N VAL A 53 -7.06 1.51 3.40
CA VAL A 53 -7.28 0.09 3.65
C VAL A 53 -8.61 -0.12 4.39
N ALA A 54 -8.89 0.71 5.40
CA ALA A 54 -10.14 0.64 6.13
C ALA A 54 -11.34 1.00 5.25
N GLU A 55 -11.19 1.96 4.34
CA GLU A 55 -12.21 2.31 3.34
C GLU A 55 -12.47 1.16 2.38
N ALA A 56 -11.41 0.53 1.85
CA ALA A 56 -11.56 -0.61 0.94
C ALA A 56 -12.25 -1.84 1.57
N LEU A 57 -12.25 -1.95 2.91
CA LEU A 57 -12.95 -3.00 3.65
C LEU A 57 -14.43 -2.69 3.93
N LYS A 58 -14.87 -1.43 3.75
CA LYS A 58 -16.29 -1.05 3.91
C LYS A 58 -17.12 -1.37 2.68
N ASP A 59 -16.47 -1.44 1.52
CA ASP A 59 -17.11 -1.67 0.22
C ASP A 59 -17.18 -3.17 -0.17
N GLY A 60 -16.86 -4.09 0.75
CA GLY A 60 -16.87 -5.55 0.54
C GLY A 60 -17.83 -6.24 1.50
#